data_AF-A0A5T2QTW1-F1
#
_entry.id   AF-A0A5T2QTW1-F1
#
_cell.length_a   1.000
_cell.length_b   1.000
_cell.length_c   1.000
_cell.angle_alpha   90.00
_cell.angle_beta   90.00
_cell.angle_gamma   90.00
#
_symmetry.space_group_name_H-M   'P 1'
#
loop_
_entity.id
_entity.type
_entity.pdbx_description
1 polymer ?
#
loop_
_entity_poly.entity_id
_entity_poly.type
_entity_poly.pdbx_seq_one_letter_code
_entity_poly.pdbx_strand_id
1 'polypeptide(L)'
;MSTASLNAIKQIETLQVEALESCSNSAKKVLLEIAIEKTQALKEIINNQPLFSPYTAGLTIGDRIQLARESLGMSHDDLAEKLDIHPGGVLAWEDGDDQPMAGMVIPLANALKCDPMWLLTGESRHESSGCAETPQAPVKVTQGVDMHGIGKRIRKARVDKRMYTEELENAISADEGEVFRWETEKTVPPALYIDKLAKVLDVSVTWLLTGKEVEVSHG
;
A
#
# COMPACT_ATOMS: atom_id res chain seq x y z
N MET A 1 -16.38 1.52 -7.10
CA MET A 1 -17.79 1.62 -7.51
C MET A 1 -17.83 1.81 -9.01
N SER A 2 -18.55 0.97 -9.77
CA SER A 2 -18.72 1.15 -11.21
C SER A 2 -19.55 2.40 -11.52
N THR A 3 -19.20 3.13 -12.58
CA THR A 3 -19.93 4.32 -13.07
C THR A 3 -21.41 4.03 -13.32
N ALA A 4 -21.74 2.77 -13.67
CA ALA A 4 -23.11 2.30 -13.84
C ALA A 4 -23.91 2.30 -12.52
N SER A 5 -23.30 1.89 -11.40
CA SER A 5 -23.95 1.87 -10.09
C SER A 5 -24.24 3.28 -9.58
N LEU A 6 -23.31 4.21 -9.80
CA LEU A 6 -23.45 5.61 -9.41
C LEU A 6 -24.54 6.33 -10.23
N ASN A 7 -24.66 6.01 -11.53
CA ASN A 7 -25.72 6.52 -12.38
C ASN A 7 -27.10 5.94 -12.03
N ALA A 8 -27.18 4.64 -11.74
CA ALA A 8 -28.43 4.01 -11.31
C ALA A 8 -28.95 4.61 -9.99
N ILE A 9 -28.06 4.86 -9.03
CA ILE A 9 -28.41 5.52 -7.75
C ILE A 9 -28.94 6.94 -8.00
N LYS A 10 -28.23 7.75 -8.80
CA LYS A 10 -28.69 9.11 -9.13
C LYS A 10 -30.06 9.10 -9.81
N GLN A 11 -30.30 8.15 -10.70
CA GLN A 11 -31.57 8.03 -11.41
C GLN A 11 -32.72 7.63 -10.48
N ILE A 12 -32.46 6.78 -9.49
CA ILE A 12 -33.42 6.44 -8.43
C ILE A 12 -33.74 7.67 -7.58
N GLU A 13 -32.73 8.47 -7.21
CA GLU A 13 -32.93 9.70 -6.42
C GLU A 13 -33.77 10.73 -7.19
N THR A 14 -33.49 10.93 -8.48
CA THR A 14 -34.29 11.83 -9.32
C THR A 14 -35.75 11.39 -9.40
N LEU A 15 -36.01 10.09 -9.62
CA LEU A 15 -37.37 9.55 -9.67
C LEU A 15 -38.10 9.66 -8.32
N GLN A 16 -37.36 9.56 -7.20
CA GLN A 16 -37.91 9.74 -5.86
C GLN A 16 -38.31 11.20 -5.59
N VAL A 17 -37.53 12.18 -6.07
CA VAL A 17 -37.84 13.61 -5.94
C VAL A 17 -39.05 14.00 -6.81
N GLU A 18 -39.11 13.55 -8.06
CA GLU A 18 -40.24 13.80 -8.96
C GLU A 18 -41.56 13.19 -8.43
N ALA A 19 -41.49 12.01 -7.81
CA ALA A 19 -42.64 11.37 -7.17
C ALA A 19 -43.17 12.17 -5.95
N LEU A 20 -42.30 12.92 -5.27
CA LEU A 20 -42.60 13.75 -4.10
C LEU A 20 -43.41 14.99 -4.49
N GLU A 21 -43.09 15.58 -5.65
CA GLU A 21 -43.79 16.76 -6.19
C GLU A 21 -45.17 16.44 -6.76
N SER A 22 -45.46 15.18 -7.09
CA SER A 22 -46.70 14.74 -7.76
C SER A 22 -47.81 14.22 -6.81
N CYS A 23 -47.55 14.02 -5.51
CA CYS A 23 -48.45 13.28 -4.63
C CYS A 23 -49.22 14.09 -3.57
N SER A 24 -50.55 14.14 -3.70
CA SER A 24 -51.51 14.80 -2.77
C SER A 24 -52.09 13.89 -1.67
N ASN A 25 -51.47 12.75 -1.35
CA ASN A 25 -52.05 11.80 -0.39
C ASN A 25 -51.05 11.43 0.72
N SER A 26 -51.44 11.63 1.98
CA SER A 26 -50.59 11.40 3.17
C SER A 26 -49.98 9.99 3.20
N ALA A 27 -50.69 8.96 2.71
CA ALA A 27 -50.17 7.60 2.61
C ALA A 27 -49.01 7.44 1.59
N LYS A 28 -49.00 8.24 0.50
CA LYS A 28 -47.91 8.21 -0.49
C LYS A 28 -46.65 8.88 0.04
N LYS A 29 -46.81 9.90 0.89
CA LYS A 29 -45.69 10.57 1.57
C LYS A 29 -44.95 9.62 2.52
N VAL A 30 -45.69 8.84 3.31
CA VAL A 30 -45.11 7.85 4.24
C VAL A 30 -44.36 6.74 3.48
N LEU A 31 -44.91 6.23 2.38
CA LEU A 31 -44.23 5.20 1.58
C LEU A 31 -42.95 5.71 0.92
N LEU A 32 -42.92 7.00 0.53
CA LEU A 32 -41.75 7.63 -0.07
C LEU A 32 -40.67 7.93 0.97
N GLU A 33 -41.04 8.37 2.17
CA GLU A 33 -40.12 8.51 3.30
C GLU A 33 -39.44 7.17 3.65
N ILE A 34 -40.20 6.08 3.71
CA ILE A 34 -39.65 4.72 3.93
C ILE A 34 -38.72 4.30 2.78
N ALA A 35 -39.06 4.64 1.53
CA ALA A 35 -38.23 4.32 0.38
C ALA A 35 -36.90 5.10 0.39
N ILE A 36 -36.93 6.38 0.78
CA ILE A 36 -35.73 7.22 0.91
C ILE A 36 -34.86 6.70 2.07
N GLU A 37 -35.46 6.42 3.22
CA GLU A 37 -34.74 5.89 4.40
C GLU A 37 -34.08 4.53 4.09
N LYS A 38 -34.80 3.63 3.40
CA LYS A 38 -34.22 2.36 2.92
C LYS A 38 -33.11 2.56 1.88
N THR A 39 -33.24 3.57 1.02
CA THR A 39 -32.22 3.90 0.01
C THR A 39 -30.97 4.49 0.67
N GLN A 40 -31.13 5.34 1.69
CA GLN A 40 -30.05 5.89 2.51
C GLN A 40 -29.36 4.80 3.33
N ALA A 41 -30.12 3.90 3.95
CA ALA A 41 -29.56 2.73 4.64
C ALA A 41 -28.79 1.83 3.67
N LEU A 42 -29.27 1.65 2.43
CA LEU A 42 -28.55 0.90 1.40
C LEU A 42 -27.26 1.61 0.97
N LYS A 43 -27.28 2.95 0.86
CA LYS A 43 -26.07 3.78 0.62
C LYS A 43 -25.07 3.66 1.76
N GLU A 44 -25.51 3.65 3.01
CA GLU A 44 -24.63 3.45 4.17
C GLU A 44 -24.07 2.04 4.22
N ILE A 45 -24.84 1.02 3.89
CA ILE A 45 -24.35 -0.37 3.77
C ILE A 45 -23.32 -0.49 2.64
N ILE A 46 -23.51 0.17 1.51
CA ILE A 46 -22.55 0.17 0.40
C ILE A 46 -21.30 0.99 0.73
N ASN A 47 -21.43 2.13 1.42
CA ASN A 47 -20.31 2.99 1.82
C ASN A 47 -19.51 2.42 3.00
N ASN A 48 -20.17 1.69 3.92
CA ASN A 48 -19.55 1.01 5.06
C ASN A 48 -19.32 -0.49 4.80
N GLN A 49 -19.63 -0.98 3.60
CA GLN A 49 -19.07 -2.25 3.15
C GLN A 49 -17.56 -2.04 3.10
N PRO A 50 -16.76 -2.86 3.80
CA PRO A 50 -15.32 -2.82 3.58
C PRO A 50 -15.09 -3.00 2.08
N LEU A 51 -14.31 -2.09 1.48
CA LEU A 51 -13.90 -2.13 0.07
C LEU A 51 -13.21 -3.45 -0.32
N PHE A 52 -13.00 -4.34 0.64
CA PHE A 52 -12.38 -5.63 0.51
C PHE A 52 -13.20 -6.66 1.28
N SER A 53 -13.87 -7.53 0.54
CA SER A 53 -14.23 -8.84 1.06
C SER A 53 -12.92 -9.58 1.39
N PRO A 54 -12.79 -10.26 2.54
CA PRO A 54 -11.60 -11.04 2.91
C PRO A 54 -11.40 -12.30 2.04
N TYR A 55 -11.99 -12.34 0.84
CA TYR A 55 -11.95 -13.46 -0.09
C TYR A 55 -10.97 -13.21 -1.24
N THR A 56 -9.80 -12.61 -0.97
CA THR A 56 -8.69 -12.54 -1.94
C THR A 56 -7.78 -13.78 -1.88
N ALA A 57 -8.02 -14.71 -0.95
CA ALA A 57 -7.18 -15.89 -0.66
C ALA A 57 -7.15 -16.97 -1.78
N GLY A 58 -7.48 -16.63 -3.03
CA GLY A 58 -7.42 -17.52 -4.18
C GLY A 58 -7.44 -16.83 -5.54
N LEU A 59 -7.33 -15.51 -5.59
CA LEU A 59 -7.28 -14.78 -6.86
C LEU A 59 -5.89 -14.90 -7.48
N THR A 60 -5.85 -15.14 -8.78
CA THR A 60 -4.62 -15.09 -9.57
C THR A 60 -4.16 -13.65 -9.75
N ILE A 61 -2.94 -13.47 -10.27
CA ILE A 61 -2.47 -12.13 -10.67
C ILE A 61 -3.33 -11.55 -11.80
N GLY A 62 -3.82 -12.40 -12.71
CA GLY A 62 -4.73 -12.02 -13.79
C GLY A 62 -6.03 -11.43 -13.28
N ASP A 63 -6.67 -12.11 -12.33
CA ASP A 63 -7.89 -11.60 -11.68
C ASP A 63 -7.66 -10.23 -11.05
N ARG A 64 -6.50 -10.02 -10.41
CA ARG A 64 -6.16 -8.72 -9.80
C ARG A 64 -5.89 -7.63 -10.83
N ILE A 65 -5.27 -7.96 -11.96
CA ILE A 65 -5.09 -7.04 -13.08
C ILE A 65 -6.45 -6.62 -13.63
N GLN A 66 -7.33 -7.58 -13.90
CA GLN A 66 -8.68 -7.33 -14.40
C GLN A 66 -9.46 -6.44 -13.43
N LEU A 67 -9.48 -6.81 -12.15
CA LEU A 67 -10.17 -6.04 -11.10
C LEU A 67 -9.68 -4.60 -11.03
N ALA A 68 -8.35 -4.39 -11.07
CA ALA A 68 -7.79 -3.06 -11.02
C ALA A 68 -8.09 -2.25 -12.29
N ARG A 69 -8.00 -2.88 -13.48
CA ARG A 69 -8.30 -2.25 -14.77
C ARG A 69 -9.76 -1.79 -14.83
N GLU A 70 -10.69 -2.66 -14.46
CA GLU A 70 -12.13 -2.36 -14.43
C GLU A 70 -12.46 -1.29 -13.39
N SER A 71 -11.76 -1.25 -12.25
CA SER A 71 -11.94 -0.21 -11.24
C SER A 71 -11.60 1.20 -11.74
N LEU A 72 -10.69 1.29 -12.71
CA LEU A 72 -10.30 2.53 -13.38
C LEU A 72 -11.11 2.81 -14.66
N GLY A 73 -12.03 1.90 -15.04
CA GLY A 73 -12.82 2.00 -16.27
C GLY A 73 -12.00 1.89 -17.55
N MET A 74 -10.83 1.23 -17.50
CA MET A 74 -9.95 1.03 -18.66
C MET A 74 -10.39 -0.18 -19.47
N SER A 75 -10.31 -0.09 -20.80
CA SER A 75 -10.35 -1.25 -21.70
C SER A 75 -8.99 -1.98 -21.73
N HIS A 76 -8.94 -3.17 -22.31
CA HIS A 76 -7.69 -3.90 -22.54
C HIS A 76 -6.71 -3.07 -23.38
N ASP A 77 -7.21 -2.36 -24.39
CA ASP A 77 -6.44 -1.49 -25.27
C ASP A 77 -5.83 -0.32 -24.49
N ASP A 78 -6.61 0.32 -23.61
CA ASP A 78 -6.13 1.45 -22.80
C ASP A 78 -4.99 1.06 -21.85
N LEU A 79 -5.06 -0.15 -21.27
CA LEU A 79 -4.00 -0.66 -20.40
C LEU A 79 -2.75 -1.05 -21.20
N ALA A 80 -2.94 -1.65 -22.38
CA ALA A 80 -1.86 -2.04 -23.26
C ALA A 80 -1.09 -0.84 -23.81
N GLU A 81 -1.80 0.23 -24.20
CA GLU A 81 -1.18 1.49 -24.65
C GLU A 81 -0.33 2.13 -23.53
N LYS A 82 -0.80 2.09 -22.28
CA LYS A 82 -0.04 2.61 -21.13
C LYS A 82 1.23 1.81 -20.81
N LEU A 83 1.26 0.55 -21.20
CA LEU A 83 2.38 -0.36 -20.95
C LEU A 83 3.28 -0.53 -22.18
N ASP A 84 2.94 0.09 -23.31
CA ASP A 84 3.61 -0.06 -24.61
C ASP A 84 3.71 -1.53 -25.04
N ILE A 85 2.59 -2.27 -24.90
CA ILE A 85 2.47 -3.68 -25.29
C ILE A 85 1.25 -3.92 -26.18
N HIS A 86 1.15 -5.13 -26.74
CA HIS A 86 -0.02 -5.54 -27.52
C HIS A 86 -1.22 -5.88 -26.60
N PRO A 87 -2.47 -5.47 -26.92
CA PRO A 87 -3.66 -5.73 -26.09
C PRO A 87 -3.92 -7.21 -25.80
N GLY A 88 -3.58 -8.09 -26.74
CA GLY A 88 -3.67 -9.54 -26.55
C GLY A 88 -2.81 -10.07 -25.38
N GLY A 89 -1.75 -9.38 -25.00
CA GLY A 89 -0.95 -9.74 -23.82
C GLY A 89 -1.69 -9.47 -22.51
N VAL A 90 -2.42 -8.35 -22.43
CA VAL A 90 -3.26 -8.04 -21.26
C VAL A 90 -4.40 -9.05 -21.16
N LEU A 91 -5.05 -9.39 -22.27
CA LEU A 91 -6.09 -10.40 -22.30
C LEU A 91 -5.58 -11.77 -21.84
N ALA A 92 -4.44 -12.22 -22.36
CA ALA A 92 -3.83 -13.49 -21.96
C ALA A 92 -3.46 -13.54 -20.46
N TRP A 93 -3.07 -12.40 -19.87
CA TRP A 93 -2.83 -12.31 -18.43
C TRP A 93 -4.12 -12.42 -17.62
N GLU A 94 -5.20 -11.78 -18.07
CA GLU A 94 -6.50 -11.81 -17.38
C GLU A 94 -7.22 -13.15 -17.53
N ASP A 95 -7.13 -13.81 -18.68
CA ASP A 95 -7.68 -15.15 -18.92
C ASP A 95 -6.86 -16.26 -18.25
N GLY A 96 -5.66 -15.94 -17.75
CA GLY A 96 -4.75 -16.87 -17.08
C GLY A 96 -3.96 -17.78 -18.03
N ASP A 97 -3.99 -17.50 -19.33
CA ASP A 97 -3.22 -18.20 -20.36
C ASP A 97 -1.71 -17.88 -20.26
N ASP A 98 -1.36 -16.69 -19.78
CA ASP A 98 0.02 -16.25 -19.53
C ASP A 98 0.11 -15.42 -18.24
N GLN A 99 1.33 -15.14 -17.78
CA GLN A 99 1.58 -14.27 -16.64
C GLN A 99 2.48 -13.10 -17.01
N PRO A 100 2.28 -11.92 -16.38
CA PRO A 100 3.16 -10.79 -16.60
C PRO A 100 4.58 -11.12 -16.15
N MET A 101 5.55 -10.77 -16.98
CA MET A 101 6.96 -10.88 -16.61
C MET A 101 7.27 -10.08 -15.35
N ALA A 102 8.25 -10.52 -14.56
CA ALA A 102 8.63 -9.82 -13.31
C ALA A 102 8.95 -8.33 -13.53
N GLY A 103 9.54 -7.96 -14.67
CA GLY A 103 9.80 -6.57 -15.05
C GLY A 103 8.54 -5.73 -15.31
N MET A 104 7.39 -6.36 -15.58
CA MET A 104 6.11 -5.70 -15.84
C MET A 104 5.33 -5.36 -14.56
N VAL A 105 5.73 -5.88 -13.40
CA VAL A 105 5.00 -5.66 -12.14
C VAL A 105 4.95 -4.18 -11.75
N ILE A 106 6.07 -3.46 -11.84
CA ILE A 106 6.13 -2.03 -11.52
C ILE A 106 5.38 -1.19 -12.57
N PRO A 107 5.57 -1.39 -13.89
CA PRO A 107 4.75 -0.76 -14.92
C PRO A 107 3.24 -0.98 -14.72
N LEU A 108 2.82 -2.22 -14.47
CA LEU A 108 1.42 -2.58 -14.22
C LEU A 108 0.86 -1.84 -13.00
N ALA A 109 1.56 -1.90 -11.87
CA ALA A 109 1.13 -1.21 -10.65
C ALA A 109 0.99 0.30 -10.87
N ASN A 110 1.91 0.92 -11.62
CA ASN A 110 1.85 2.35 -11.95
C ASN A 110 0.69 2.71 -12.90
N ALA A 111 0.40 1.85 -13.89
CA ALA A 111 -0.70 2.03 -14.83
C ALA A 111 -2.05 1.84 -14.13
N LEU A 112 -2.14 0.82 -13.27
CA LEU A 112 -3.31 0.40 -12.50
C LEU A 112 -3.51 1.18 -11.18
N LYS A 113 -2.60 2.10 -10.85
CA LYS A 113 -2.65 2.93 -9.63
C LYS A 113 -2.84 2.09 -8.35
N CYS A 114 -2.19 0.93 -8.30
CA CYS A 114 -2.27 0.01 -7.17
C CYS A 114 -0.89 -0.25 -6.57
N ASP A 115 -0.86 -0.85 -5.37
CA ASP A 115 0.39 -1.24 -4.73
C ASP A 115 0.96 -2.50 -5.43
N PRO A 116 2.27 -2.51 -5.79
CA PRO A 116 2.88 -3.68 -6.43
C PRO A 116 2.80 -4.95 -5.58
N MET A 117 2.83 -4.83 -4.25
CA MET A 117 2.70 -5.99 -3.37
C MET A 117 1.28 -6.53 -3.42
N TRP A 118 0.26 -5.66 -3.37
CA TRP A 118 -1.13 -6.07 -3.59
C TRP A 118 -1.31 -6.77 -4.94
N LEU A 119 -0.71 -6.26 -6.01
CA LEU A 119 -0.79 -6.91 -7.33
C LEU A 119 -0.18 -8.32 -7.32
N LEU A 120 0.86 -8.55 -6.54
CA LEU A 120 1.54 -9.85 -6.44
C LEU A 120 0.88 -10.83 -5.46
N THR A 121 0.42 -10.36 -4.31
CA THR A 121 -0.01 -11.22 -3.20
C THR A 121 -1.51 -11.14 -2.92
N GLY A 122 -2.21 -10.12 -3.43
CA GLY A 122 -3.59 -9.81 -3.06
C GLY A 122 -3.75 -9.24 -1.66
N GLU A 123 -2.65 -8.99 -0.94
CA GLU A 123 -2.65 -8.37 0.38
C GLU A 123 -2.41 -6.87 0.24
N SER A 124 -3.43 -6.07 0.54
CA SER A 124 -3.23 -4.63 0.68
C SER A 124 -2.60 -4.38 2.04
N ARG A 125 -1.47 -3.67 2.08
CA ARG A 125 -1.11 -2.96 3.31
C ARG A 125 -2.23 -1.96 3.54
N HIS A 126 -3.14 -2.25 4.47
CA HIS A 126 -4.05 -1.28 5.02
C HIS A 126 -3.19 -0.20 5.69
N GLU A 127 -2.76 0.79 4.91
CA GLU A 127 -2.37 2.06 5.46
C GLU A 127 -3.66 2.70 5.99
N SER A 128 -3.84 2.57 7.30
CA SER A 128 -4.41 3.64 8.10
C SER A 128 -3.92 4.98 7.56
N SER A 129 -4.81 5.68 6.85
CA SER A 129 -4.78 7.09 6.44
C SER A 129 -3.46 7.83 6.56
N GLY A 130 -2.89 8.28 5.44
CA GLY A 130 -1.91 9.35 5.48
C GLY A 130 -1.17 9.71 4.19
N CYS A 131 -1.85 10.44 3.31
CA CYS A 131 -1.31 11.39 2.33
C CYS A 131 -0.63 10.89 1.04
N ALA A 132 -1.24 11.30 -0.07
CA ALA A 132 -0.56 11.58 -1.33
C ALA A 132 0.51 12.66 -1.13
N GLU A 133 1.68 12.52 -1.77
CA GLU A 133 2.36 13.65 -2.40
C GLU A 133 3.48 13.21 -3.38
N THR A 134 3.54 13.97 -4.47
CA THR A 134 4.50 13.97 -5.57
C THR A 134 5.95 14.31 -5.15
N PRO A 135 6.96 14.15 -6.04
CA PRO A 135 8.35 13.92 -5.63
C PRO A 135 9.14 15.19 -5.30
N GLN A 136 9.84 15.18 -4.15
CA GLN A 136 11.14 15.84 -3.93
C GLN A 136 11.75 15.40 -2.57
N ALA A 137 13.08 15.23 -2.54
CA ALA A 137 13.91 14.74 -1.43
C ALA A 137 13.86 15.61 -0.15
N PRO A 138 14.54 15.24 0.96
CA PRO A 138 14.81 13.92 1.53
C PRO A 138 13.92 13.67 2.77
N VAL A 139 13.33 12.49 2.83
CA VAL A 139 12.27 12.14 3.78
C VAL A 139 12.80 12.05 5.22
N LYS A 140 12.26 12.88 6.13
CA LYS A 140 12.30 12.63 7.58
C LYS A 140 11.32 11.50 7.90
N VAL A 141 11.79 10.25 7.84
CA VAL A 141 11.02 9.10 8.31
C VAL A 141 11.29 8.91 9.80
N THR A 142 10.38 9.40 10.64
CA THR A 142 10.18 8.87 11.99
C THR A 142 8.76 8.36 12.08
N GLN A 143 8.54 7.15 11.58
CA GLN A 143 7.41 6.31 11.97
C GLN A 143 7.95 4.96 12.41
N GLY A 144 7.43 4.48 13.55
CA GLY A 144 7.96 3.41 14.37
C GLY A 144 8.38 2.18 13.57
N VAL A 145 9.70 2.06 13.36
CA VAL A 145 10.32 0.85 12.87
C VAL A 145 10.19 -0.17 14.01
N ASP A 146 9.68 -1.35 13.72
CA ASP A 146 9.92 -2.51 14.58
C ASP A 146 11.44 -2.63 14.82
N MET A 147 11.89 -2.32 16.05
CA MET A 147 13.32 -2.27 16.43
C MET A 147 13.86 -3.63 16.90
N HIS A 148 13.16 -4.75 16.68
CA HIS A 148 13.60 -6.06 17.17
C HIS A 148 14.88 -6.55 16.49
N GLY A 149 15.09 -6.25 15.21
CA GLY A 149 16.29 -6.64 14.46
C GLY A 149 17.50 -5.72 14.69
N ILE A 150 18.69 -6.31 14.88
CA ILE A 150 19.95 -5.56 14.95
C ILE A 150 20.18 -4.69 13.70
N GLY A 151 19.76 -5.19 12.52
CA GLY A 151 19.79 -4.44 11.27
C GLY A 151 18.99 -3.14 11.30
N LYS A 152 17.78 -3.20 11.86
CA LYS A 152 16.92 -2.00 12.02
C LYS A 152 17.55 -0.99 12.95
N ARG A 153 18.20 -1.45 14.03
CA ARG A 153 18.90 -0.58 14.98
C ARG A 153 20.14 0.08 14.37
N ILE A 154 20.91 -0.65 13.58
CA ILE A 154 22.02 -0.11 12.78
C ILE A 154 21.51 0.98 11.85
N ARG A 155 20.44 0.68 11.08
CA ARG A 155 19.83 1.64 10.15
C ARG A 155 19.35 2.90 10.87
N LYS A 156 18.65 2.73 12.00
CA LYS A 156 18.14 3.85 12.80
C LYS A 156 19.26 4.75 13.27
N ALA A 157 20.28 4.18 13.93
CA ALA A 157 21.41 4.96 14.45
C ALA A 157 22.21 5.63 13.34
N ARG A 158 22.40 4.96 12.19
CA ARG A 158 23.08 5.53 11.02
C ARG A 158 22.31 6.72 10.44
N VAL A 159 20.99 6.59 10.29
CA VAL A 159 20.11 7.65 9.77
C VAL A 159 20.03 8.82 10.74
N ASP A 160 19.99 8.57 12.05
CA ASP A 160 20.03 9.62 13.08
C ASP A 160 21.32 10.45 12.99
N LYS A 161 22.44 9.80 12.67
CA LYS A 161 23.73 10.45 12.38
C LYS A 161 23.86 11.03 10.98
N ARG A 162 22.86 10.86 10.11
CA ARG A 162 22.87 11.28 8.70
C ARG A 162 24.06 10.70 7.91
N MET A 163 24.49 9.49 8.25
CA MET A 163 25.57 8.79 7.56
C MET A 163 25.04 7.97 6.38
N TYR A 164 25.81 7.89 5.30
CA TYR A 164 25.54 6.94 4.20
C TYR A 164 26.04 5.52 4.53
N THR A 165 25.55 4.50 3.83
CA THR A 165 25.96 3.11 4.07
C THR A 165 27.45 2.91 3.80
N GLU A 166 27.95 3.48 2.70
CA GLU A 166 29.37 3.45 2.32
C GLU A 166 30.27 4.11 3.38
N GLU A 167 29.82 5.23 3.95
CA GLU A 167 30.57 5.91 5.02
C GLU A 167 30.69 5.04 6.27
N LEU A 168 29.64 4.29 6.62
CA LEU A 168 29.66 3.36 7.75
C LEU A 168 30.56 2.15 7.46
N GLU A 169 30.50 1.60 6.24
CA GLU A 169 31.36 0.49 5.78
C GLU A 169 32.83 0.86 5.84
N ASN A 170 33.18 2.04 5.31
CA ASN A 170 34.53 2.58 5.37
C ASN A 170 35.00 2.79 6.81
N ALA A 171 34.13 3.31 7.68
CA ALA A 171 34.47 3.59 9.09
C ALA A 171 34.71 2.31 9.92
N ILE A 172 34.06 1.19 9.59
CA ILE A 172 34.24 -0.09 10.29
C ILE A 172 35.18 -1.06 9.55
N SER A 173 35.64 -0.68 8.35
CA SER A 173 36.39 -1.52 7.41
C SER A 173 35.64 -2.82 7.08
N ALA A 174 34.34 -2.69 6.74
CA ALA A 174 33.55 -3.79 6.18
C ALA A 174 33.62 -3.77 4.65
N ASP A 175 33.38 -4.92 4.04
CA ASP A 175 33.28 -5.04 2.58
C ASP A 175 32.02 -4.32 2.06
N GLU A 176 32.08 -3.86 0.82
CA GLU A 176 31.00 -3.12 0.16
C GLU A 176 29.68 -3.91 0.18
N GLY A 177 28.61 -3.27 0.65
CA GLY A 177 27.27 -3.84 0.70
C GLY A 177 26.96 -4.68 1.95
N GLU A 178 27.92 -4.91 2.85
CA GLU A 178 27.67 -5.61 4.11
C GLU A 178 26.67 -4.88 4.99
N VAL A 179 26.80 -3.55 5.13
CA VAL A 179 25.88 -2.75 5.96
C VAL A 179 24.47 -2.81 5.37
N PHE A 180 24.34 -2.74 4.05
CA PHE A 180 23.04 -2.88 3.40
C PHE A 180 22.39 -4.25 3.68
N ARG A 181 23.17 -5.33 3.62
CA ARG A 181 22.67 -6.69 3.93
C ARG A 181 22.25 -6.82 5.39
N TRP A 182 22.99 -6.20 6.32
CA TRP A 182 22.62 -6.19 7.74
C TRP A 182 21.34 -5.41 7.98
N GLU A 183 21.21 -4.21 7.40
CA GLU A 183 20.02 -3.36 7.56
C GLU A 183 18.74 -3.95 6.96
N THR A 184 18.90 -4.71 5.89
CA THR A 184 17.80 -5.45 5.23
C THR A 184 17.54 -6.81 5.89
N GLU A 185 18.22 -7.13 7.00
CA GLU A 185 18.08 -8.36 7.78
C GLU A 185 18.39 -9.64 6.96
N LYS A 186 19.09 -9.48 5.83
CA LYS A 186 19.58 -10.62 5.02
C LYS A 186 20.72 -11.35 5.71
N THR A 187 21.51 -10.62 6.49
CA THR A 187 22.57 -11.17 7.36
C THR A 187 22.62 -10.41 8.67
N VAL A 188 23.29 -11.00 9.66
CA VAL A 188 23.62 -10.31 10.91
C VAL A 188 25.10 -9.95 10.92
N PRO A 189 25.48 -8.78 11.47
CA PRO A 189 26.88 -8.40 11.60
C PRO A 189 27.62 -9.40 12.51
N PRO A 190 28.78 -9.93 12.08
CA PRO A 190 29.66 -10.70 12.95
C PRO A 190 30.05 -9.92 14.21
N ALA A 191 30.31 -10.62 15.31
CA ALA A 191 30.64 -10.02 16.62
C ALA A 191 31.79 -9.00 16.56
N LEU A 192 32.78 -9.23 15.69
CA LEU A 192 33.90 -8.32 15.39
C LEU A 192 33.45 -6.89 15.00
N TYR A 193 32.30 -6.75 14.35
CA TYR A 193 31.79 -5.46 13.89
C TYR A 193 30.96 -4.74 14.94
N ILE A 194 30.50 -5.42 15.99
CA ILE A 194 29.57 -4.86 16.99
C ILE A 194 30.21 -3.68 17.72
N ASP A 195 31.44 -3.83 18.21
CA ASP A 195 32.15 -2.76 18.93
C ASP A 195 32.47 -1.57 18.02
N LYS A 196 32.85 -1.86 16.76
CA LYS A 196 33.11 -0.82 15.76
C LYS A 196 31.85 -0.05 15.41
N LEU A 197 30.74 -0.75 15.19
CA LEU A 197 29.43 -0.17 14.92
C LEU A 197 28.96 0.70 16.09
N ALA A 198 29.02 0.19 17.32
CA ALA A 198 28.65 0.95 18.51
C ALA A 198 29.46 2.26 18.63
N LYS A 199 30.78 2.20 18.41
CA LYS A 199 31.67 3.37 18.46
C LYS A 199 31.38 4.37 17.34
N VAL A 200 31.26 3.93 16.09
CA VAL A 200 31.02 4.83 14.94
C VAL A 200 29.62 5.43 15.01
N LEU A 201 28.64 4.65 15.46
CA LEU A 201 27.25 5.09 15.58
C LEU A 201 26.97 5.89 16.88
N ASP A 202 27.93 5.97 17.80
CA ASP A 202 27.79 6.62 19.12
C ASP A 202 26.57 6.10 19.90
N VAL A 203 26.46 4.77 19.95
CA VAL A 203 25.43 4.04 20.68
C VAL A 203 26.08 2.99 21.56
N SER A 204 25.40 2.56 22.63
CA SER A 204 25.92 1.45 23.44
C SER A 204 25.79 0.11 22.71
N VAL A 205 26.73 -0.80 22.94
CA VAL A 205 26.66 -2.19 22.47
C VAL A 205 25.37 -2.85 22.95
N THR A 206 24.98 -2.60 24.20
CA THR A 206 23.74 -3.13 24.79
C THR A 206 22.50 -2.67 24.03
N TRP A 207 22.41 -1.39 23.70
CA TRP A 207 21.33 -0.87 22.87
C TRP A 207 21.36 -1.48 21.47
N LEU A 208 22.54 -1.60 20.85
CA LEU A 208 22.69 -2.17 19.51
C LEU A 208 22.27 -3.65 19.45
N LEU A 209 22.50 -4.42 20.52
CA LEU A 209 22.13 -5.83 20.59
C LEU A 209 20.69 -6.09 21.05
N THR A 210 20.13 -5.25 21.91
CA THR A 210 18.86 -5.54 22.60
C THR A 210 17.75 -4.53 22.35
N GLY A 211 18.08 -3.36 21.82
CA GLY A 211 17.15 -2.22 21.70
C GLY A 211 16.77 -1.56 23.02
N LYS A 212 17.33 -2.01 24.16
CA LYS A 212 17.10 -1.39 25.47
C LYS A 212 18.14 -0.30 25.71
N GLU A 213 17.67 0.92 25.93
CA GLU A 213 18.49 2.03 26.35
C GLU A 213 18.87 1.80 27.82
N VAL A 214 20.17 1.70 28.09
CA VAL A 214 20.67 1.67 29.47
C VAL A 214 21.04 3.10 29.78
N GLU A 215 20.29 3.75 30.66
CA GLU A 215 20.71 5.04 31.21
C GLU A 215 22.03 4.82 31.96
N VAL A 216 23.13 5.24 31.33
CA VAL A 216 24.42 5.21 31.99
C VAL A 216 24.44 6.41 32.92
N SER A 217 24.04 6.19 34.18
CA SER A 217 24.25 7.15 35.27
C SER A 217 25.75 7.35 35.44
N HIS A 218 26.29 8.39 34.81
CA HIS A 218 27.65 8.84 35.06
C HIS A 218 27.64 9.54 36.43
N GLY A 219 28.21 8.86 37.43
CA GLY A 219 28.52 9.43 38.74
C GLY A 219 29.86 10.16 38.74
#